data_AF-Q9GKK7-F1
#
_entry.id   AF-Q9GKK7-F1
#
_cell.length_a   1.000
_cell.length_b   1.000
_cell.length_c   1.000
_cell.angle_alpha   90.00
_cell.angle_beta   90.00
_cell.angle_gamma   90.00
#
_symmetry.space_group_name_H-M   'P 1'
#
loop_
_entity.id
_entity.type
_entity.pdbx_description
1 polymer ?
#
loop_
_entity_poly.entity_id
_entity_poly.type
_entity_poly.pdbx_seq_one_letter_code
_entity_poly.pdbx_strand_id
1 'polypeptide(L)'
;DEPAFMDDGGFNLRPGMETSISMRKEALDRLGGNYGDCTKNGSEVPVENLYRSKYTQQVCIRSCFQENMIKQCGCAYIFYPLPKNAEFCDYRKHNSWGYCYYKLQDAFSSDHLGCFTKCRKPCSVASYQLSAGYSRWPSVTSQDWIFQMLSRQNNYTINNKRNGVAKLNIFFKELKYKTNSESPSVTMVTLLSNLGSQWSLWFG
;
A
#
# COMPACT_ATOMS: atom_id res chain seq x y z
N ASP A 1 -2.47 7.92 -6.37
CA ASP A 1 -3.88 7.54 -6.15
C ASP A 1 -3.97 6.11 -5.64
N GLU A 2 -3.20 5.81 -4.60
CA GLU A 2 -3.28 4.55 -3.86
C GLU A 2 -4.17 4.80 -2.62
N PRO A 3 -4.94 3.80 -2.18
CA PRO A 3 -5.75 3.95 -0.97
C PRO A 3 -4.85 3.90 0.28
N ALA A 4 -5.30 4.50 1.37
CA ALA A 4 -4.58 4.46 2.64
C ALA A 4 -4.76 3.09 3.33
N PHE A 5 -3.82 2.19 3.15
CA PHE A 5 -3.77 0.91 3.87
C PHE A 5 -3.09 1.08 5.22
N MET A 6 -3.86 1.43 6.24
CA MET A 6 -3.31 1.68 7.59
C MET A 6 -2.73 0.43 8.28
N ASP A 7 -3.13 -0.75 7.83
CA ASP A 7 -2.59 -2.02 8.32
C ASP A 7 -1.17 -2.30 7.79
N ASP A 8 -0.80 -1.68 6.66
CA ASP A 8 0.45 -1.94 5.96
C ASP A 8 1.44 -0.80 6.24
N GLY A 9 2.52 -1.10 6.98
CA GLY A 9 3.65 -0.17 7.11
C GLY A 9 3.37 1.10 7.92
N GLY A 10 2.38 1.07 8.82
CA GLY A 10 2.06 2.17 9.72
C GLY A 10 3.20 2.53 10.68
N PHE A 11 3.22 3.79 11.14
CA PHE A 11 4.23 4.29 12.06
C PHE A 11 3.59 4.73 13.38
N ASN A 12 3.92 4.04 14.47
CA ASN A 12 3.40 4.37 15.80
C ASN A 12 4.21 5.50 16.45
N LEU A 13 3.52 6.50 16.98
CA LEU A 13 4.14 7.68 17.59
C LEU A 13 3.91 7.69 19.10
N ARG A 14 4.96 7.99 19.85
CA ARG A 14 4.87 8.15 21.31
C ARG A 14 4.50 9.58 21.68
N PRO A 15 3.43 9.80 22.47
CA PRO A 15 3.13 11.10 23.06
C PRO A 15 4.27 11.62 23.94
N GLY A 16 4.51 12.94 23.92
CA GLY A 16 5.61 13.60 24.64
C GLY A 16 6.96 13.53 23.95
N MET A 17 6.98 13.18 22.67
CA MET A 17 8.18 13.15 21.84
C MET A 17 7.95 13.91 20.54
N GLU A 18 9.04 14.44 20.01
CA GLU A 18 9.14 14.87 18.64
C GLU A 18 9.68 13.69 17.82
N THR A 19 8.93 13.32 16.79
CA THR A 19 9.33 12.29 15.83
C THR A 19 9.59 12.94 14.49
N SER A 20 10.82 12.83 14.02
CA SER A 20 11.28 13.36 12.75
C SER A 20 11.45 12.19 11.78
N ILE A 21 10.48 12.03 10.87
CA ILE A 21 10.43 10.96 9.87
C ILE A 21 11.07 11.47 8.57
N SER A 22 12.22 10.90 8.25
CA SER A 22 12.85 11.06 6.94
C SER A 22 12.31 10.03 5.95
N MET A 23 11.96 10.48 4.75
CA MET A 23 11.45 9.64 3.67
C MET A 23 12.44 9.56 2.52
N ARG A 24 12.62 8.36 1.98
CA ARG A 24 13.32 8.13 0.72
C ARG A 24 12.38 7.39 -0.24
N LYS A 25 12.11 8.00 -1.39
CA LYS A 25 11.30 7.38 -2.45
C LYS A 25 12.17 6.42 -3.26
N GLU A 26 11.65 5.22 -3.50
CA GLU A 26 12.18 4.26 -4.45
C GLU A 26 11.07 3.86 -5.44
N ALA A 27 11.32 4.10 -6.72
CA ALA A 27 10.44 3.72 -7.81
C ALA A 27 10.98 2.51 -8.56
N LEU A 28 10.09 1.63 -8.99
CA LEU A 28 10.39 0.44 -9.77
C LEU A 28 9.46 0.42 -10.98
N ASP A 29 10.03 0.43 -12.17
CA ASP A 29 9.31 0.37 -13.43
C ASP A 29 9.77 -0.87 -14.21
N ARG A 30 8.85 -1.83 -14.37
CA ARG A 30 9.09 -3.12 -15.03
C ARG A 30 8.50 -3.15 -16.43
N LEU A 31 9.08 -4.00 -17.27
CA LEU A 31 8.50 -4.31 -18.58
C LEU A 31 7.42 -5.37 -18.43
N GLY A 32 6.20 -5.06 -18.88
CA GLY A 32 5.09 -6.00 -18.92
C GLY A 32 4.92 -6.71 -20.27
N GLY A 33 3.90 -7.56 -20.35
CA GLY A 33 3.55 -8.28 -21.57
C GLY A 33 4.61 -9.33 -21.92
N ASN A 34 5.21 -9.22 -23.10
CA ASN A 34 6.14 -10.23 -23.63
C ASN A 34 7.45 -10.37 -22.84
N TYR A 35 7.77 -9.41 -21.96
CA TYR A 35 9.00 -9.39 -21.18
C TYR A 35 8.82 -9.87 -19.73
N GLY A 36 7.61 -9.81 -19.19
CA GLY A 36 7.37 -10.08 -17.78
C GLY A 36 5.88 -10.10 -17.40
N ASP A 37 5.60 -10.82 -16.32
CA ASP A 37 4.25 -10.98 -15.76
C ASP A 37 3.90 -9.80 -14.84
N CYS A 38 3.57 -8.66 -15.43
CA CYS A 38 3.02 -7.51 -14.73
C CYS A 38 1.90 -6.83 -15.52
N THR A 39 1.01 -6.14 -14.81
CA THR A 39 -0.07 -5.35 -15.41
C THR A 39 0.11 -3.86 -15.15
N LYS A 40 -0.21 -3.02 -16.15
CA LYS A 40 -0.11 -1.55 -16.03
C LYS A 40 -1.31 -0.96 -15.29
N ASN A 41 -2.51 -1.43 -15.61
CA ASN A 41 -3.77 -0.84 -15.13
C ASN A 41 -4.68 -1.83 -14.40
N GLY A 42 -4.36 -3.13 -14.40
CA GLY A 42 -5.20 -4.16 -13.77
C GLY A 42 -6.35 -4.68 -14.64
N SER A 43 -6.55 -4.17 -15.86
CA SER A 43 -7.66 -4.58 -16.76
C SER A 43 -7.62 -6.05 -17.18
N GLU A 44 -6.45 -6.69 -17.11
CA GLU A 44 -6.25 -8.11 -17.43
C GLU A 44 -6.54 -9.03 -16.23
N VAL A 45 -6.76 -8.46 -15.05
CA VAL A 45 -6.94 -9.21 -13.82
C VAL A 45 -8.42 -9.56 -13.65
N PRO A 46 -8.78 -10.84 -13.41
CA PRO A 46 -10.18 -11.28 -13.34
C PRO A 46 -10.88 -10.93 -12.01
N VAL A 47 -10.26 -10.09 -11.18
CA VAL A 47 -10.78 -9.70 -9.85
C VAL A 47 -11.31 -8.28 -9.94
N GLU A 48 -12.53 -8.05 -9.44
CA GLU A 48 -13.10 -6.71 -9.44
C GLU A 48 -12.35 -5.81 -8.46
N ASN A 49 -12.00 -4.60 -8.90
CA ASN A 49 -11.40 -3.62 -8.01
C ASN A 49 -12.49 -2.97 -7.13
N LEU A 50 -12.56 -3.39 -5.86
CA LEU A 50 -13.51 -2.83 -4.90
C LEU A 50 -13.11 -1.44 -4.39
N TYR A 51 -11.84 -1.05 -4.57
CA TYR A 51 -11.34 0.26 -4.16
C TYR A 51 -11.50 1.26 -5.31
N ARG A 52 -11.94 2.48 -5.01
CA ARG A 52 -11.99 3.58 -5.99
C ARG A 52 -10.59 4.20 -6.21
N SER A 53 -9.59 3.36 -6.48
CA SER A 53 -8.18 3.71 -6.56
C SER A 53 -7.48 2.99 -7.72
N LYS A 54 -6.22 3.35 -8.00
CA LYS A 54 -5.40 2.66 -9.00
C LYS A 54 -5.12 1.22 -8.59
N TYR A 55 -4.87 0.38 -9.60
CA TYR A 55 -4.46 -1.00 -9.37
C TYR A 55 -3.17 -1.05 -8.56
N THR A 56 -3.22 -1.76 -7.44
CA THR A 56 -2.05 -2.19 -6.68
C THR A 56 -2.22 -3.66 -6.33
N GLN A 57 -1.13 -4.34 -6.00
CA GLN A 57 -1.20 -5.74 -5.61
C GLN A 57 -2.11 -5.94 -4.38
N GLN A 58 -2.05 -5.03 -3.41
CA GLN A 58 -2.89 -5.09 -2.19
C GLN A 58 -4.37 -4.87 -2.48
N VAL A 59 -4.70 -3.95 -3.39
CA VAL A 59 -6.08 -3.73 -3.85
C VAL A 59 -6.67 -5.03 -4.41
N CYS A 60 -5.94 -5.74 -5.27
CA CYS A 60 -6.42 -6.98 -5.87
C CYS A 60 -6.59 -8.09 -4.82
N ILE A 61 -5.58 -8.28 -3.97
CA ILE A 61 -5.58 -9.34 -2.95
C ILE A 61 -6.73 -9.14 -1.97
N ARG A 62 -6.90 -7.92 -1.42
CA ARG A 62 -7.98 -7.61 -0.48
C ARG A 62 -9.36 -7.70 -1.14
N SER A 63 -9.47 -7.33 -2.41
CA SER A 63 -10.73 -7.48 -3.16
C SER A 63 -11.08 -8.95 -3.42
N CYS A 64 -10.11 -9.76 -3.82
CA CYS A 64 -10.28 -11.20 -4.01
C CYS A 64 -10.70 -11.90 -2.70
N PHE A 65 -10.09 -11.53 -1.58
CA PHE A 65 -10.48 -12.06 -0.28
C PHE A 65 -11.93 -11.68 0.08
N GLN A 66 -12.29 -10.41 -0.11
CA GLN A 66 -13.65 -9.91 0.17
C GLN A 66 -14.71 -10.61 -0.70
N GLU A 67 -14.43 -10.85 -1.98
CA GLU A 67 -15.32 -11.63 -2.85
C GLU A 67 -15.51 -13.07 -2.34
N ASN A 68 -14.44 -13.73 -1.91
CA ASN A 68 -14.53 -15.09 -1.37
C ASN A 68 -15.28 -15.13 -0.03
N MET A 69 -15.11 -14.10 0.81
CA MET A 69 -15.88 -13.94 2.04
C MET A 69 -17.38 -13.88 1.76
N ILE A 70 -17.79 -13.12 0.74
CA ILE A 70 -19.20 -13.03 0.34
C ILE A 70 -19.69 -14.36 -0.25
N LYS A 71 -18.89 -15.01 -1.11
CA LYS A 71 -19.27 -16.27 -1.77
C LYS A 71 -19.40 -17.44 -0.78
N GLN A 72 -18.52 -17.54 0.22
CA GLN A 72 -18.50 -18.66 1.17
C GLN A 72 -19.28 -18.38 2.46
N CYS A 73 -19.19 -17.15 2.99
CA CYS A 73 -19.77 -16.79 4.29
C CYS A 73 -21.06 -15.98 4.18
N GLY A 74 -21.41 -15.48 2.98
CA GLY A 74 -22.64 -14.72 2.74
C GLY A 74 -22.61 -13.26 3.24
N CYS A 75 -21.49 -12.78 3.76
CA CYS A 75 -21.36 -11.44 4.32
C CYS A 75 -19.99 -10.81 4.01
N ALA A 76 -19.89 -9.49 4.10
CA ALA A 76 -18.68 -8.74 3.81
C ALA A 76 -17.87 -8.43 5.08
N TYR A 77 -16.54 -8.50 4.99
CA TYR A 77 -15.64 -8.15 6.08
C TYR A 77 -15.57 -6.64 6.28
N ILE A 78 -15.57 -6.20 7.54
CA ILE A 78 -15.75 -4.78 7.91
C ILE A 78 -14.55 -3.88 7.58
N PHE A 79 -13.33 -4.44 7.57
CA PHE A 79 -12.11 -3.65 7.32
C PHE A 79 -11.89 -3.37 5.83
N TYR A 80 -12.66 -4.00 4.94
CA TYR A 80 -12.56 -3.81 3.49
C TYR A 80 -13.82 -3.11 2.95
N PRO A 81 -13.71 -2.42 1.80
CA PRO A 81 -14.86 -1.79 1.16
C PRO A 81 -16.00 -2.77 0.92
N LEU A 82 -17.23 -2.27 1.09
CA LEU A 82 -18.46 -3.03 0.86
C LEU A 82 -18.83 -3.02 -0.63
N PRO A 83 -19.01 -4.19 -1.27
CA PRO A 83 -19.59 -4.27 -2.61
C PRO A 83 -21.06 -3.84 -2.62
N LYS A 84 -21.57 -3.33 -3.75
CA LYS A 84 -22.91 -2.70 -3.85
C LYS A 84 -24.08 -3.62 -3.45
N ASN A 85 -23.93 -4.94 -3.55
CA ASN A 85 -24.98 -5.93 -3.31
C ASN A 85 -24.71 -6.81 -2.09
N ALA A 86 -23.87 -6.36 -1.16
CA ALA A 86 -23.52 -7.10 0.05
C ALA A 86 -23.81 -6.28 1.30
N GLU A 87 -23.99 -6.97 2.43
CA GLU A 87 -24.07 -6.36 3.76
C GLU A 87 -22.87 -6.79 4.60
N PHE A 88 -22.50 -5.98 5.58
CA PHE A 88 -21.46 -6.35 6.54
C PHE A 88 -21.87 -7.54 7.40
N CYS A 89 -20.89 -8.33 7.82
CA CYS A 89 -21.11 -9.41 8.77
C CYS A 89 -21.62 -8.88 10.11
N ASP A 90 -22.66 -9.52 10.63
CA ASP A 90 -23.25 -9.27 11.93
C ASP A 90 -23.46 -10.62 12.61
N TYR A 91 -23.09 -10.74 13.87
CA TYR A 91 -23.26 -11.95 14.68
C TYR A 91 -24.73 -12.35 14.84
N ARG A 92 -25.69 -11.41 14.73
CA ARG A 92 -27.14 -11.69 14.82
C ARG A 92 -27.71 -12.26 13.52
N LYS A 93 -27.18 -11.82 12.38
CA LYS A 93 -27.61 -12.27 11.04
C LYS A 93 -26.87 -13.55 10.62
N HIS A 94 -25.61 -13.67 11.03
CA HIS A 94 -24.70 -14.73 10.61
C HIS A 94 -23.96 -15.33 11.81
N ASN A 95 -24.61 -16.23 12.56
CA ASN A 95 -24.04 -16.76 13.82
C ASN A 95 -22.64 -17.41 13.66
N SER A 96 -22.31 -17.94 12.49
CA SER A 96 -21.05 -18.66 12.21
C SER A 96 -20.03 -17.88 11.38
N TRP A 97 -20.20 -16.57 11.18
CA TRP A 97 -19.32 -15.78 10.30
C TRP A 97 -17.85 -15.82 10.77
N GLY A 98 -17.59 -15.82 12.09
CA GLY A 98 -16.24 -15.85 12.65
C GLY A 98 -15.50 -17.16 12.36
N TYR A 99 -16.20 -18.29 12.43
CA TYR A 99 -15.63 -19.59 12.04
C TYR A 99 -15.33 -19.64 10.55
N CYS A 100 -16.23 -19.09 9.73
CA CYS A 100 -16.05 -19.01 8.29
C CYS A 100 -14.83 -18.15 7.93
N TYR A 101 -14.69 -16.97 8.54
CA TYR A 101 -13.53 -16.10 8.37
C TYR A 101 -12.22 -16.81 8.74
N TYR A 102 -12.18 -17.51 9.88
CA TYR A 102 -10.96 -18.21 10.31
C TYR A 102 -10.53 -19.31 9.33
N LYS A 103 -11.49 -20.11 8.85
CA LYS A 103 -11.23 -21.11 7.80
C LYS A 103 -10.79 -20.48 6.49
N LEU A 104 -11.43 -19.38 6.10
CA LEU A 104 -11.09 -18.67 4.88
C LEU A 104 -9.68 -18.07 4.95
N GLN A 105 -9.28 -17.58 6.12
CA GLN A 105 -7.93 -17.08 6.36
C GLN A 105 -6.87 -18.18 6.20
N ASP A 106 -7.15 -19.38 6.72
CA ASP A 106 -6.27 -20.55 6.55
C ASP A 106 -6.15 -20.96 5.06
N ALA A 107 -7.27 -21.01 4.34
CA ALA A 107 -7.31 -21.26 2.90
C ALA A 107 -6.61 -20.16 2.09
N PHE A 108 -6.66 -18.92 2.54
CA PHE A 108 -5.98 -17.79 1.93
C PHE A 108 -4.46 -17.90 2.11
N SER A 109 -3.98 -18.21 3.32
CA SER A 109 -2.55 -18.37 3.62
C SER A 109 -1.91 -19.55 2.87
N SER A 110 -2.69 -20.59 2.57
CA SER A 110 -2.25 -21.76 1.81
C SER A 110 -2.46 -21.63 0.29
N ASP A 111 -2.84 -20.44 -0.21
CA ASP A 111 -3.15 -20.13 -1.61
C ASP A 111 -4.23 -21.02 -2.27
N HIS A 112 -5.07 -21.69 -1.48
CA HIS A 112 -6.18 -22.48 -2.03
C HIS A 112 -7.23 -21.61 -2.73
N LEU A 113 -7.34 -20.33 -2.38
CA LEU A 113 -8.23 -19.36 -3.04
C LEU A 113 -7.70 -18.89 -4.41
N GLY A 114 -6.41 -19.11 -4.69
CA GLY A 114 -5.74 -18.68 -5.92
C GLY A 114 -5.72 -17.17 -6.11
N CYS A 115 -5.82 -16.38 -5.04
CA CYS A 115 -5.78 -14.92 -5.14
C CYS A 115 -4.39 -14.44 -5.57
N PHE A 116 -3.32 -15.10 -5.12
CA PHE A 116 -1.95 -14.70 -5.46
C PHE A 116 -1.60 -14.99 -6.92
N THR A 117 -2.17 -16.06 -7.49
CA THR A 117 -1.99 -16.41 -8.90
C THR A 117 -2.86 -15.58 -9.85
N LYS A 118 -4.08 -15.20 -9.42
CA LYS A 118 -4.96 -14.29 -10.20
C LYS A 118 -4.46 -12.85 -10.20
N CYS A 119 -3.94 -12.37 -9.06
CA CYS A 119 -3.49 -11.00 -8.91
C CYS A 119 -2.06 -10.79 -9.42
N ARG A 120 -1.93 -10.36 -10.68
CA ARG A 120 -0.62 -9.99 -11.26
C ARG A 120 0.04 -8.82 -10.54
N LYS A 121 1.36 -8.76 -10.55
CA LYS A 121 2.09 -7.62 -9.95
C LYS A 121 1.89 -6.35 -10.81
N PRO A 122 1.79 -5.16 -10.20
CA PRO A 122 1.81 -3.91 -10.95
C PRO A 122 3.19 -3.67 -11.59
N CYS A 123 3.22 -3.13 -12.81
CA CYS A 123 4.48 -2.82 -13.50
C CYS A 123 5.20 -1.60 -12.92
N SER A 124 4.46 -0.62 -12.42
CA SER A 124 5.02 0.56 -11.77
C SER A 124 4.70 0.50 -10.27
N VAL A 125 5.73 0.53 -9.44
CA VAL A 125 5.63 0.48 -7.98
C VAL A 125 6.43 1.63 -7.40
N ALA A 126 5.80 2.43 -6.56
CA ALA A 126 6.48 3.42 -5.73
C ALA A 126 6.45 2.95 -4.27
N SER A 127 7.62 2.88 -3.64
CA SER A 127 7.75 2.55 -2.22
C SER A 127 8.48 3.67 -1.49
N TYR A 128 8.17 3.82 -0.21
CA TYR A 128 8.76 4.84 0.66
C TYR A 128 9.50 4.14 1.80
N GLN A 129 10.82 4.27 1.79
CA GLN A 129 11.63 3.86 2.94
C GLN A 129 11.55 4.97 3.99
N LEU A 130 11.12 4.59 5.18
CA LEU A 130 10.95 5.50 6.31
C LEU A 130 12.06 5.27 7.32
N SER A 131 12.60 6.35 7.87
CA SER A 131 13.52 6.30 9.01
C SER A 131 13.17 7.41 9.97
N ALA A 132 13.17 7.13 11.27
CA ALA A 132 12.71 8.07 12.28
C ALA A 132 13.79 8.40 13.30
N GLY A 133 13.90 9.70 13.61
CA GLY A 133 14.62 10.21 14.76
C GLY A 133 13.63 10.64 15.85
N TYR A 134 13.98 10.39 17.11
CA TYR A 134 13.13 10.73 18.25
C TYR A 134 13.87 11.68 19.19
N SER A 135 13.18 12.74 19.60
CA SER A 135 13.64 13.70 20.61
C SER A 135 12.53 13.94 21.63
N ARG A 136 12.90 14.33 22.85
CA ARG A 136 11.89 14.71 23.86
C ARG A 136 11.28 16.04 23.48
N TRP A 137 9.95 16.11 23.47
CA TRP A 137 9.23 17.36 23.22
C TRP A 137 7.93 17.42 24.04
N PRO A 138 7.66 18.53 24.75
CA PRO A 138 8.47 19.74 24.90
C PRO A 138 9.73 19.53 25.79
N SER A 139 10.66 20.48 25.71
CA SER A 139 11.79 20.55 26.66
C SER A 139 11.31 21.03 28.04
N VAL A 140 12.08 20.77 29.10
CA VAL A 140 11.72 21.21 30.47
C VAL A 140 11.49 22.71 30.55
N THR A 141 12.29 23.51 29.84
CA THR A 141 12.19 24.98 29.82
C THR A 141 11.02 25.49 28.97
N SER A 142 10.58 24.72 27.96
CA SER A 142 9.50 25.15 27.06
C SER A 142 8.13 24.61 27.45
N GLN A 143 8.09 23.64 28.36
CA GLN A 143 6.87 22.94 28.73
C GLN A 143 5.78 23.88 29.25
N ASP A 144 6.12 24.82 30.12
CA ASP A 144 5.14 25.69 30.79
C ASP A 144 4.45 26.63 29.82
N TRP A 145 5.22 27.34 28.97
CA TRP A 145 4.66 28.28 28.01
C TRP A 145 3.94 27.57 26.86
N ILE A 146 4.45 26.43 26.38
CA ILE A 146 3.81 25.64 25.32
C ILE A 146 2.44 25.15 25.80
N PHE A 147 2.36 24.59 27.00
CA PHE A 147 1.10 24.10 27.52
C PHE A 147 0.11 25.21 27.85
N GLN A 148 0.58 26.36 28.33
CA GLN A 148 -0.29 27.53 28.51
C GLN A 148 -0.87 28.00 27.17
N MET A 149 -0.06 28.01 26.10
CA MET A 149 -0.52 28.42 24.77
C MET A 149 -1.50 27.42 24.17
N LEU A 150 -1.21 26.12 24.27
CA LEU A 150 -2.11 25.05 23.81
C LEU A 150 -3.44 25.04 24.58
N SER A 151 -3.41 25.34 25.88
CA SER A 151 -4.61 25.48 26.69
C SER A 151 -5.47 26.66 26.23
N ARG A 152 -4.86 27.81 25.88
CA ARG A 152 -5.59 28.98 25.38
C ARG A 152 -6.16 28.80 23.97
N GLN A 153 -5.44 28.11 23.07
CA GLN A 153 -5.88 27.95 21.68
C GLN A 153 -6.88 26.81 21.49
N ASN A 154 -6.63 25.66 22.11
CA ASN A 154 -7.35 24.42 21.82
C ASN A 154 -8.10 23.85 23.04
N ASN A 155 -8.18 24.60 24.14
CA ASN A 155 -8.75 24.15 25.42
C ASN A 155 -8.11 22.84 25.93
N TYR A 156 -6.82 22.65 25.66
CA TYR A 156 -6.10 21.44 26.08
C TYR A 156 -5.89 21.41 27.60
N THR A 157 -6.32 20.32 28.25
CA THR A 157 -6.10 20.09 29.68
C THR A 157 -4.72 19.46 29.93
N ILE A 158 -3.93 20.09 30.79
CA ILE A 158 -2.58 19.63 31.13
C ILE A 158 -2.69 18.45 32.08
N ASN A 159 -2.06 17.32 31.74
CA ASN A 159 -1.98 16.14 32.60
C ASN A 159 -0.56 15.97 33.14
N ASN A 160 -0.40 15.98 34.47
CA ASN A 160 0.92 15.94 35.12
C ASN A 160 1.62 14.57 34.99
N LYS A 161 0.91 13.50 34.62
CA LYS A 161 1.46 12.14 34.56
C LYS A 161 2.02 11.75 33.19
N ARG A 162 1.45 12.24 32.09
CA ARG A 162 1.89 11.96 30.72
C ARG A 162 1.56 13.12 29.80
N ASN A 163 2.51 13.49 28.95
CA ASN A 163 2.27 14.44 27.86
C ASN A 163 1.38 13.75 26.81
N GLY A 164 0.22 14.32 26.52
CA GLY A 164 -0.68 13.83 25.47
C GLY A 164 -0.33 14.31 24.06
N VAL A 165 0.55 15.31 23.96
CA VAL A 165 0.91 15.95 22.68
C VAL A 165 2.19 15.34 22.13
N ALA A 166 2.20 15.03 20.84
CA ALA A 166 3.38 14.62 20.09
C ALA A 166 3.63 15.63 18.96
N LYS A 167 4.90 15.85 18.63
CA LYS A 167 5.29 16.65 17.47
C LYS A 167 5.75 15.71 16.36
N LEU A 168 5.26 15.91 15.14
CA LEU A 168 5.62 15.08 13.99
C LEU A 168 6.20 15.98 12.89
N ASN A 169 7.41 15.67 12.44
CA ASN A 169 8.02 16.30 11.28
C ASN A 169 8.21 15.24 10.19
N ILE A 170 7.71 15.50 8.98
CA ILE A 170 7.88 14.62 7.83
C ILE A 170 8.69 15.37 6.78
N PHE A 171 9.82 14.80 6.34
CA PHE A 171 10.71 15.44 5.38
C PHE A 171 11.38 14.44 4.44
N PHE A 172 11.83 14.91 3.28
CA PHE A 172 12.63 14.10 2.37
C PHE A 172 14.09 14.10 2.83
N LYS A 173 14.69 12.90 2.88
CA LYS A 173 16.11 12.77 3.23
C LYS A 173 17.02 13.44 2.18
N GLU A 174 16.68 13.28 0.91
CA GLU A 174 17.40 13.81 -0.25
C GLU A 174 16.40 14.27 -1.32
N LEU A 175 16.79 15.24 -2.15
CA LEU A 175 15.97 15.68 -3.28
C LEU A 175 15.94 14.65 -4.42
N LYS A 176 17.01 13.85 -4.54
CA LYS A 176 17.11 12.76 -5.52
C LYS A 176 16.42 11.51 -4.99
N TYR A 177 15.71 10.79 -5.85
CA TYR A 177 15.11 9.50 -5.54
C TYR A 177 15.70 8.41 -6.44
N LYS A 178 15.61 7.16 -5.97
CA LYS A 178 16.13 6.01 -6.71
C LYS A 178 15.03 5.49 -7.64
N THR A 179 15.36 5.32 -8.92
CA THR A 179 14.48 4.67 -9.90
C THR A 179 15.18 3.44 -10.43
N ASN A 180 14.53 2.29 -10.32
CA ASN A 180 14.96 1.04 -10.93
C ASN A 180 14.05 0.78 -12.13
N SER A 181 14.55 1.03 -13.34
CA SER A 181 13.78 0.88 -14.57
C SER A 181 14.34 -0.26 -15.42
N GLU A 182 13.48 -1.14 -15.90
CA GLU A 182 13.83 -2.18 -16.87
C GLU A 182 13.72 -1.66 -18.30
N SER A 183 14.71 -1.98 -19.14
CA SER A 183 14.73 -1.65 -20.56
C SER A 183 15.03 -2.91 -21.40
N PRO A 184 14.41 -3.07 -22.58
CA PRO A 184 14.66 -4.25 -23.41
C PRO A 184 16.12 -4.26 -23.89
N SER A 185 16.73 -5.46 -23.96
CA SER A 185 18.13 -5.61 -24.34
C SER A 185 18.40 -5.17 -25.78
N VAL A 186 17.43 -5.35 -26.68
CA VAL A 186 17.49 -4.93 -28.08
C VAL A 186 16.20 -4.21 -28.39
N THR A 187 16.29 -2.97 -28.87
CA THR A 187 15.10 -2.22 -29.29
C THR A 187 14.58 -2.75 -30.62
N MET A 188 13.29 -2.56 -30.90
CA MET A 188 12.72 -2.95 -32.20
C MET A 188 13.47 -2.31 -33.37
N VAL A 189 13.92 -1.07 -33.21
CA VAL A 189 14.70 -0.36 -34.23
C VAL A 189 16.02 -1.08 -34.49
N THR A 190 16.77 -1.40 -33.43
CA THR A 190 18.03 -2.13 -33.55
C THR A 190 17.84 -3.53 -34.15
N LEU A 191 16.77 -4.23 -33.76
CA LEU A 191 16.43 -5.55 -34.30
C LEU A 191 16.18 -5.48 -35.81
N LEU A 192 15.36 -4.53 -36.26
CA LEU A 192 15.05 -4.34 -37.68
C LEU A 192 16.27 -3.89 -38.48
N SER A 193 17.11 -3.02 -37.93
CA SER A 193 18.36 -2.61 -38.58
C SER A 193 19.33 -3.78 -38.76
N ASN A 194 19.48 -4.64 -37.74
CA ASN A 194 20.35 -5.82 -37.82
C ASN A 194 19.80 -6.88 -38.79
N LEU A 195 18.49 -7.08 -38.82
CA LEU A 195 17.86 -7.97 -39.80
C LEU A 195 18.07 -7.42 -41.22
N GLY A 196 17.83 -6.12 -41.44
CA GLY A 196 18.02 -5.47 -42.73
C GLY A 196 19.47 -5.50 -43.23
N SER A 197 20.45 -5.31 -42.35
CA SER A 197 21.87 -5.37 -42.73
C SER A 197 22.30 -6.78 -43.12
N GLN A 198 21.85 -7.79 -42.39
CA GLN A 198 22.11 -9.19 -42.74
C GLN A 198 21.44 -9.55 -44.06
N TRP A 199 20.19 -9.15 -44.28
CA TRP A 199 19.50 -9.41 -45.55
C TRP A 199 20.17 -8.73 -46.74
N SER A 200 20.65 -7.50 -46.57
CA SER A 200 21.43 -6.78 -47.59
C SER A 200 22.74 -7.51 -47.92
N LEU A 201 23.41 -8.12 -46.95
CA LEU A 201 24.62 -8.90 -47.19
C LEU A 201 24.37 -10.18 -48.02
N TRP A 202 23.21 -10.82 -47.85
CA TRP A 202 22.87 -12.07 -48.53
C TRP A 202 22.19 -11.88 -49.89
N PHE A 203 21.50 -10.76 -50.10
CA PHE A 203 20.69 -10.50 -51.30
C PHE A 203 21.10 -9.23 -52.07
N GLY A 204 22.12 -8.50 -51.61
CA GLY A 204 22.66 -7.30 -52.24
C GLY A 204 23.93 -7.56 -53.05
#